data_AF-X1NQR3-F1
#
_entry.id   AF-X1NQR3-F1
#
_cell.length_a   1.000
_cell.length_b   1.000
_cell.length_c   1.000
_cell.angle_alpha   90.00
_cell.angle_beta   90.00
_cell.angle_gamma   90.00
#
_symmetry.space_group_name_H-M   'P 1'
#
loop_
_entity.id
_entity.type
_entity.pdbx_description
1 polymer ?
#
loop_
_entity_poly.entity_id
_entity_poly.type
_entity_poly.pdbx_seq_one_letter_code
_entity_poly.pdbx_strand_id
1 'polypeptide(L)' 'MAIVVNLSNSDVVLHKGDRICQIILAKKYDYEFVEIDKLPESERNFGGFGSTGKK' A
#
# COMPACT_ATOMS: atom_id res chain seq x y z
N MET A 1 4.65 -16.36 2.80
CA MET A 1 5.89 -15.73 3.28
C MET A 1 5.50 -14.46 4.03
N ALA A 2 6.06 -14.22 5.22
CA ALA A 2 5.91 -12.97 5.94
C ALA A 2 7.27 -12.27 5.95
N ILE A 3 7.30 -10.99 5.61
CA ILE A 3 8.49 -10.14 5.77
C ILE A 3 8.22 -9.25 6.97
N VAL A 4 9.10 -9.31 7.96
CA VAL A 4 8.96 -8.56 9.21
C VAL A 4 10.07 -7.52 9.28
N VAL A 5 9.71 -6.31 9.68
CA VAL A 5 10.67 -5.24 10.00
C VAL A 5 10.45 -4.84 11.45
N ASN A 6 11.51 -4.84 12.25
CA ASN A 6 11.50 -4.22 13.57
C ASN A 6 11.98 -2.77 13.43
N LEU A 7 11.12 -1.82 13.80
CA LEU A 7 11.41 -0.38 13.73
C LEU A 7 11.79 0.21 15.10
N SER A 8 11.89 -0.61 16.15
CA SER A 8 12.32 -0.17 17.47
C SER A 8 13.85 -0.17 17.61
N ASN A 9 14.33 0.49 18.66
CA ASN A 9 15.74 0.46 19.08
C ASN A 9 16.04 -0.70 20.05
N SER A 10 15.21 -1.73 20.06
CA SER A 10 15.32 -2.85 21.01
C SER A 10 15.08 -4.18 20.29
N ASP A 11 15.69 -5.24 20.81
CA ASP A 11 15.50 -6.58 20.24
C ASP A 11 14.06 -7.05 20.40
N VAL A 12 13.58 -7.78 19.38
CA VAL A 12 12.30 -8.50 19.39
C VAL A 12 12.59 -9.94 18.99
N VAL A 13 12.25 -10.88 19.88
CA VAL A 13 12.43 -12.32 19.65
C VAL A 13 11.10 -12.92 19.23
N LEU A 14 11.10 -13.65 18.12
CA LEU A 14 9.94 -14.39 17.65
C LEU A 14 10.10 -15.87 18.00
N HIS A 15 9.04 -16.47 18.50
CA HIS A 15 8.99 -17.87 18.88
C HIS A 15 8.12 -18.67 17.92
N LYS A 16 8.39 -19.98 17.86
CA LYS A 16 7.57 -20.90 17.08
C LYS A 16 6.14 -20.90 17.63
N GLY A 17 5.18 -20.59 16.77
CA GLY A 17 3.75 -20.51 17.12
C GLY A 17 3.23 -19.07 17.27
N ASP A 18 4.11 -18.07 17.25
CA ASP A 18 3.69 -16.68 17.33
C ASP A 18 2.87 -16.27 16.11
N ARG A 19 1.77 -15.56 16.35
CA ARG A 19 0.95 -14.94 15.30
C ARG A 19 1.54 -13.58 14.94
N ILE A 20 2.43 -13.58 13.95
CA ILE A 20 3.25 -12.40 13.58
C ILE A 20 2.74 -11.62 12.36
N CYS A 21 1.71 -12.13 11.68
CA CYS A 21 1.07 -11.49 10.54
C CYS A 21 -0.34 -12.07 10.31
N GLN A 22 -1.05 -11.52 9.34
CA GLN A 22 -2.35 -12.01 8.89
C GLN A 22 -2.40 -12.06 7.36
N ILE A 23 -3.16 -13.01 6.82
CA ILE A 23 -3.39 -13.12 5.38
C ILE A 23 -4.69 -12.37 5.06
N ILE A 24 -4.65 -11.56 4.01
CA ILE A 24 -5.84 -10.92 3.43
C ILE A 24 -6.02 -11.44 2.00
N LEU A 25 -7.22 -11.91 1.69
CA LEU A 25 -7.60 -12.28 0.34
C LEU A 25 -8.29 -11.09 -0.32
N ALA A 26 -7.74 -10.61 -1.43
CA ALA A 26 -8.29 -9.48 -2.18
C ALA A 26 -8.43 -9.83 -3.66
N LYS A 27 -9.44 -9.26 -4.32
CA LYS A 27 -9.65 -9.46 -5.75
C LYS A 27 -8.59 -8.70 -6.54
N LYS A 28 -7.87 -9.41 -7.40
CA LYS A 28 -7.02 -8.82 -8.43
C LYS A 28 -7.80 -8.74 -9.74
N TYR A 29 -7.68 -7.60 -10.42
CA TYR A 29 -8.18 -7.42 -11.77
C TYR A 29 -7.03 -7.56 -12.76
N ASP A 30 -7.31 -8.24 -13.86
CA ASP A 30 -6.43 -8.25 -15.03
C ASP A 30 -6.77 -7.03 -15.90
N TYR A 31 -5.74 -6.44 -16.50
CA TYR A 31 -5.86 -5.26 -17.35
C TYR A 31 -4.71 -5.23 -18.35
N GLU A 32 -4.94 -4.54 -19.46
CA GLU A 32 -3.94 -4.24 -20.48
C GLU A 32 -3.68 -2.74 -20.49
N PHE A 33 -2.41 -2.36 -20.69
CA PHE A 33 -2.07 -0.95 -20.86
C PHE A 33 -2.41 -0.51 -22.29
N VAL A 34 -3.11 0.62 -22.39
CA VAL A 34 -3.44 1.27 -23.67
C VAL A 34 -2.76 2.63 -23.68
N GLU A 35 -1.88 2.84 -24.65
CA GLU A 35 -1.17 4.11 -24.85
C GLU A 35 -2.09 5.16 -25.47
N ILE A 36 -2.09 6.38 -24.90
CA ILE A 36 -2.86 7.53 -25.38
C ILE A 36 -2.06 8.82 -25.17
N ASP A 37 -2.33 9.85 -25.97
CA ASP A 37 -1.61 11.14 -25.87
C ASP A 37 -1.95 11.93 -24.60
N LYS A 38 -3.21 11.88 -24.14
CA LYS A 38 -3.67 12.62 -22.95
C LYS A 38 -4.83 11.93 -22.25
N LEU A 39 -4.75 11.82 -20.91
CA LEU A 39 -5.83 11.36 -20.04
C LEU A 39 -6.95 12.41 -19.89
N PRO A 40 -8.22 11.99 -19.66
CA PRO A 40 -9.31 12.91 -19.35
C PRO A 40 -9.09 13.63 -18.02
N GLU A 41 -9.63 14.84 -17.90
CA GLU A 41 -9.56 15.62 -16.67
C GLU A 41 -10.50 15.05 -15.59
N SER A 42 -10.15 15.28 -14.32
CA SER A 42 -10.98 14.96 -13.17
C SER A 42 -10.95 16.13 -12.18
N GLU A 43 -11.94 16.22 -11.28
CA GLU A 43 -11.96 17.26 -10.24
C GLU A 43 -10.69 17.26 -9.37
N ARG A 44 -10.09 16.08 -9.17
CA ARG A 44 -8.84 15.92 -8.39
C ARG A 44 -7.61 16.39 -9.15
N ASN A 45 -7.59 16.21 -10.48
CA ASN A 45 -6.49 16.54 -11.37
C ASN A 45 -5.11 16.14 -10.78
N PHE A 46 -4.12 17.03 -10.79
CA PHE A 46 -2.77 16.81 -10.21
C PHE A 46 -2.71 16.82 -8.66
N GLY A 47 -3.85 16.88 -7.97
CA GLY A 47 -3.90 16.88 -6.50
C GLY A 47 -3.29 15.61 -5.89
N GLY A 48 -2.43 15.79 -4.88
CA GLY A 48 -1.75 14.72 -4.17
C GLY A 48 -1.11 15.24 -2.87
N PHE A 49 -0.42 14.38 -2.12
CA PHE A 49 0.41 14.79 -0.97
C PHE A 49 -0.29 15.68 0.08
N GLY A 50 -1.55 15.38 0.40
CA GLY A 50 -2.31 16.19 1.36
C GLY A 50 -2.87 17.50 0.77
N SER A 51 -3.11 17.55 -0.54
CA SER A 51 -3.71 18.70 -1.25
C SER A 51 -5.06 19.17 -0.69
N THR A 52 -5.75 18.35 0.10
CA THR A 52 -7.01 18.72 0.77
C THR A 52 -6.78 19.45 2.11
N GLY A 53 -5.52 19.67 2.49
CA GLY A 53 -5.14 20.27 3.76
C GLY A 53 -5.36 19.35 4.97
N LYS A 54 -4.91 19.82 6.12
CA LYS A 54 -5.27 19.30 7.44
C LYS A 54 -6.05 20.41 8.14
N LYS A 55 -7.20 20.09 8.73
CA LYS A 55 -7.86 21.00 9.69
C LYS A 55 -7.10 20.99 10.99
#